data_AF-A0A7X8HGB4-F1
#
_entry.id   AF-A0A7X8HGB4-F1
#
_cell.length_a   1.000
_cell.length_b   1.000
_cell.length_c   1.000
_cell.angle_alpha   90.00
_cell.angle_beta   90.00
_cell.angle_gamma   90.00
#
_symmetry.space_group_name_H-M   'P 1'
#
loop_
_entity.id
_entity.type
_entity.pdbx_description
1 polymer ?
#
loop_
_entity_poly.entity_id
_entity_poly.type
_entity_poly.pdbx_seq_one_letter_code
_entity_poly.pdbx_strand_id
1 'polypeptide(L)'
;MYDRRLKIITGHYGSGKTEFSVNYAIKLKEKFDKVIIADMDIVNPYFRSREKGKMLEKLGIRVVGSNIKNSSVDLPALTPEISGAILNENAVTVLDVGGDPVGA
;
A
#
# COMPACT_ATOMS: atom_id res chain seq x y z
N MET A 1 11.97 -5.27 19.85
CA MET A 1 12.08 -5.12 18.39
C MET A 1 11.68 -3.69 18.06
N TYR A 2 12.56 -2.90 17.47
CA TYR A 2 12.26 -1.49 17.15
C TYR A 2 11.22 -1.46 16.03
N ASP A 3 9.97 -1.14 16.37
CA ASP A 3 8.89 -1.05 15.39
C ASP A 3 9.07 0.26 14.61
N ARG A 4 9.71 0.18 13.43
CA ARG A 4 9.98 1.34 12.58
C ARG A 4 8.68 1.84 11.95
N ARG A 5 8.51 3.16 11.85
CA ARG A 5 7.32 3.79 11.27
C ARG A 5 7.07 3.37 9.81
N LEU A 6 8.11 3.39 8.98
CA LEU A 6 8.06 2.99 7.58
C LEU A 6 8.52 1.55 7.43
N LYS A 7 7.69 0.72 6.79
CA LYS A 7 7.91 -0.71 6.55
C LYS A 7 7.80 -0.95 5.06
N ILE A 8 8.88 -1.43 4.45
CA ILE A 8 8.95 -1.66 3.01
C ILE A 8 8.91 -3.17 2.77
N ILE A 9 7.92 -3.62 2.03
CA ILE A 9 7.73 -5.04 1.69
C ILE A 9 8.17 -5.23 0.24
N THR A 10 9.01 -6.22 0.00
CA THR A 10 9.62 -6.51 -1.31
C THR A 10 9.84 -8.02 -1.48
N GLY A 11 10.11 -8.46 -2.70
CA GLY A 11 10.35 -9.86 -3.08
C GLY A 11 9.81 -10.23 -4.48
N HIS A 12 10.06 -11.44 -4.94
CA HIS A 12 9.74 -11.90 -6.30
C HIS A 12 8.24 -11.98 -6.63
N TYR A 13 7.86 -11.89 -7.90
CA TYR A 13 6.49 -12.12 -8.34
C TYR A 13 5.94 -13.46 -7.83
N GLY A 14 4.66 -13.49 -7.43
CA GLY A 14 4.02 -14.71 -6.90
C GLY A 14 4.40 -15.11 -5.46
N SER A 15 5.32 -14.42 -4.79
CA SER A 15 5.75 -14.78 -3.42
C SER A 15 4.77 -14.41 -2.29
N GLY A 16 3.59 -13.85 -2.60
CA GLY A 16 2.58 -13.49 -1.59
C GLY A 16 2.81 -12.13 -0.89
N LYS A 17 3.72 -11.29 -1.37
CA LYS A 17 4.02 -9.95 -0.78
C LYS A 17 2.79 -9.13 -0.46
N THR A 18 1.90 -8.98 -1.42
CA THR A 18 0.75 -8.12 -1.27
C THR A 18 -0.22 -8.66 -0.22
N GLU A 19 -0.41 -9.98 -0.18
CA GLU A 19 -1.21 -10.61 0.86
C GLU A 19 -0.56 -10.44 2.24
N PHE A 20 0.77 -10.53 2.32
CA PHE A 20 1.50 -10.20 3.53
C PHE A 20 1.31 -8.73 3.92
N SER A 21 1.47 -7.78 2.99
CA SER A 21 1.32 -6.34 3.20
C SER A 21 -0.08 -6.00 3.76
N VAL A 22 -1.13 -6.58 3.19
CA VAL A 22 -2.52 -6.42 3.65
C VAL A 22 -2.70 -6.92 5.08
N ASN A 23 -2.34 -8.18 5.33
CA ASN A 23 -2.52 -8.78 6.66
C ASN A 23 -1.65 -8.09 7.72
N TYR A 24 -0.47 -7.62 7.33
CA TYR A 24 0.41 -6.90 8.22
C TYR A 24 -0.14 -5.51 8.56
N ALA A 25 -0.72 -4.79 7.61
CA ALA A 25 -1.40 -3.52 7.90
C ALA A 25 -2.60 -3.70 8.84
N ILE A 26 -3.38 -4.79 8.66
CA ILE A 26 -4.46 -5.16 9.59
C ILE A 26 -3.89 -5.42 10.99
N LYS A 27 -2.80 -6.18 11.09
CA LYS A 27 -2.15 -6.45 12.38
C LYS A 27 -1.60 -5.19 13.05
N LEU A 28 -1.08 -4.25 12.27
CA LEU A 28 -0.59 -2.96 12.79
C LEU A 28 -1.73 -2.07 13.26
N LYS A 29 -2.91 -2.17 12.64
CA LYS A 29 -4.09 -1.41 13.06
C LYS A 29 -4.56 -1.77 14.47
N GLU A 30 -4.27 -2.99 14.94
CA GLU A 30 -4.50 -3.39 16.34
C GLU A 30 -3.60 -2.64 17.35
N LYS A 31 -2.47 -2.08 16.89
CA LYS A 31 -1.45 -1.45 17.75
C LYS A 31 -1.32 0.06 17.55
N PHE A 32 -1.71 0.57 16.39
CA PHE A 32 -1.49 1.95 15.98
C PHE A 32 -2.78 2.58 15.47
N ASP A 33 -3.08 3.79 15.92
CA ASP A 33 -4.28 4.52 15.51
C ASP A 33 -4.25 4.88 14.02
N LYS A 34 -3.08 5.29 13.51
CA LYS A 34 -2.89 5.76 12.15
C LYS A 34 -2.00 4.79 11.37
N VAL A 35 -2.64 3.97 10.53
CA VAL A 35 -1.98 3.04 9.62
C VAL A 35 -2.30 3.41 8.18
N ILE A 36 -1.26 3.46 7.35
CA ILE A 36 -1.34 3.68 5.92
C ILE A 36 -0.76 2.45 5.23
N ILE A 37 -1.41 1.98 4.17
CA ILE A 37 -0.84 1.02 3.24
C ILE A 37 -0.81 1.65 1.85
N ALA A 38 0.35 1.57 1.20
CA ALA A 38 0.60 2.14 -0.11
C ALA A 38 1.06 1.05 -1.08
N ASP A 39 0.37 0.91 -2.21
CA ASP A 39 0.73 0.02 -3.31
C ASP A 39 1.53 0.80 -4.35
N MET A 40 2.74 0.31 -4.65
CA MET A 40 3.60 0.87 -5.69
C MET A 40 3.55 0.07 -7.00
N ASP A 41 2.79 -1.02 -7.08
CA ASP A 41 2.63 -1.78 -8.32
C ASP A 41 1.71 -1.03 -9.29
N ILE A 42 2.31 -0.43 -10.32
CA ILE A 42 1.59 0.28 -11.39
C ILE A 42 0.96 -0.67 -12.42
N VAL A 43 1.42 -1.93 -12.49
CA VAL A 43 0.96 -2.92 -13.48
C VAL A 43 -0.30 -3.61 -12.99
N ASN A 44 -0.29 -4.06 -11.73
CA ASN A 44 -1.40 -4.79 -11.12
C ASN A 44 -1.76 -4.16 -9.77
N PRO A 45 -2.58 -3.09 -9.77
CA PRO A 45 -2.92 -2.38 -8.56
C PRO A 45 -3.83 -3.25 -7.70
N TYR A 46 -3.27 -3.94 -6.70
CA TYR A 46 -4.01 -4.96 -5.96
C TYR A 46 -5.17 -4.34 -5.17
N PHE A 47 -4.97 -3.15 -4.60
CA PHE A 47 -6.02 -2.45 -3.84
C PHE A 47 -7.15 -1.91 -4.70
N ARG A 48 -6.98 -1.85 -6.03
CA ARG A 48 -8.07 -1.50 -6.95
C ARG A 48 -9.09 -2.61 -7.13
N SER A 49 -8.77 -3.84 -6.74
CA SER A 49 -9.85 -4.80 -6.47
C SER A 49 -10.81 -4.11 -5.49
N ARG A 50 -11.99 -3.71 -5.99
CA ARG A 50 -12.91 -2.79 -5.29
C ARG A 50 -13.23 -3.27 -3.88
N GLU A 51 -13.10 -4.57 -3.64
CA GLU A 51 -13.31 -5.24 -2.37
C GLU A 51 -12.14 -5.05 -1.40
N LYS A 52 -10.89 -5.16 -1.86
CA LYS A 52 -9.69 -5.12 -1.01
C LYS A 52 -9.48 -3.72 -0.42
N GLY A 53 -9.51 -2.68 -1.25
CA GLY A 53 -9.38 -1.29 -0.79
C GLY A 53 -10.49 -0.89 0.18
N LYS A 54 -11.76 -1.17 -0.18
CA LYS A 54 -12.92 -0.88 0.69
C LYS A 54 -12.88 -1.63 2.00
N MET A 55 -12.39 -2.87 2.01
CA MET A 55 -12.24 -3.67 3.23
C MET A 55 -11.25 -3.00 4.18
N LEU A 56 -10.08 -2.58 3.69
CA LEU A 56 -9.06 -1.89 4.48
C LEU A 56 -9.56 -0.53 5.01
N GLU A 57 -10.24 0.25 4.16
CA GLU A 57 -10.84 1.52 4.57
C GLU A 57 -11.89 1.34 5.67
N LYS A 58 -12.73 0.29 5.60
CA LYS A 58 -13.70 -0.05 6.66
C LYS A 58 -13.04 -0.44 7.98
N LEU A 59 -11.81 -0.96 7.95
CA LEU A 59 -11.00 -1.24 9.15
C LEU A 59 -10.26 0.03 9.66
N GLY A 60 -10.49 1.19 9.04
CA GLY A 60 -9.83 2.44 9.42
C GLY A 60 -8.36 2.51 8.99
N ILE A 61 -7.98 1.74 7.98
CA ILE A 61 -6.65 1.78 7.36
C ILE A 61 -6.74 2.67 6.12
N ARG A 62 -5.87 3.68 6.03
CA ARG A 62 -5.82 4.52 4.83
C ARG A 62 -5.11 3.77 3.71
N VAL A 63 -5.74 3.70 2.55
CA VAL A 63 -5.19 3.06 1.36
C VAL A 63 -4.69 4.13 0.38
N VAL A 64 -3.45 3.99 -0.08
CA VAL A 64 -2.85 4.81 -1.12
C VAL A 64 -2.52 3.91 -2.31
N GLY A 65 -2.96 4.29 -3.51
CA GLY A 65 -2.76 3.50 -4.72
C GLY A 65 -1.78 4.15 -5.70
N SER A 66 -1.24 3.32 -6.58
CA SER A 66 -0.36 3.63 -7.70
C SER A 66 -1.06 4.23 -8.93
N ASN A 67 -2.25 4.84 -8.77
CA ASN A 67 -3.00 5.37 -9.90
C ASN A 67 -3.78 6.65 -9.58
N ILE A 68 -3.81 7.56 -10.53
CA ILE A 68 -4.58 8.81 -10.47
C ILE A 68 -6.05 8.50 -10.77
N LYS A 69 -6.95 8.73 -9.81
CA LYS A 69 -8.40 8.61 -10.03
C LYS A 69 -8.93 9.85 -10.78
N ASN A 70 -8.74 9.90 -12.09
CA ASN A 70 -9.40 10.88 -12.95
C ASN A 70 -10.26 10.15 -14.00
N SER A 71 -11.56 10.50 -14.02
CA SER A 71 -12.55 10.20 -15.07
C SER A 71 -12.20 9.03 -16.00
N SER A 72 -12.67 7.83 -15.64
CA SER A 72 -12.77 6.64 -16.51
C SER A 72 -11.47 6.02 -17.04
N VAL A 73 -10.31 6.65 -16.85
CA VAL A 73 -9.03 6.20 -17.42
C VAL A 73 -8.02 5.95 -16.31
N ASP A 74 -7.68 4.68 -16.17
CA ASP A 74 -6.69 4.19 -15.22
C ASP A 74 -5.29 4.37 -15.82
N LEU A 75 -4.69 5.55 -15.60
CA LEU A 75 -3.32 5.82 -16.03
C LEU A 75 -2.33 5.25 -15.00
N PRO A 76 -1.45 4.30 -15.39
CA PRO A 76 -0.44 3.74 -14.50
C PRO A 76 0.57 4.82 -14.12
N ALA A 77 0.49 5.35 -12.90
CA ALA A 77 1.33 6.45 -12.44
C ALA A 77 1.37 6.54 -10.91
N LEU A 78 2.57 6.63 -10.34
CA LEU A 78 2.73 6.86 -8.90
C LEU A 78 2.08 8.20 -8.51
N THR A 79 1.15 8.13 -7.56
CA THR A 79 0.43 9.31 -7.08
C THR A 79 1.30 10.11 -6.09
N PRO A 80 1.15 11.44 -6.02
CA PRO A 80 1.82 12.26 -4.99
C PRO A 80 1.45 11.84 -3.55
N GLU A 81 0.34 11.13 -3.38
CA GLU A 81 -0.08 10.58 -2.08
C GLU A 81 0.92 9.55 -1.52
N ILE A 82 1.68 8.87 -2.38
CA ILE A 82 2.75 7.95 -1.95
C ILE A 82 3.84 8.72 -1.21
N SER A 83 4.29 9.85 -1.75
CA SER A 83 5.23 10.74 -1.07
C SER A 83 4.66 11.23 0.26
N GLY A 84 3.38 11.59 0.28
CA GLY A 84 2.67 11.98 1.50
C GLY A 84 2.63 10.86 2.55
N ALA A 85 2.46 9.59 2.15
CA ALA A 85 2.50 8.46 3.06
C ALA A 85 3.91 8.24 3.64
N ILE A 86 4.94 8.32 2.79
CA ILE A 86 6.34 8.14 3.21
C ILE A 86 6.76 9.22 4.21
N LEU A 87 6.44 10.49 3.93
CA LEU A 87 6.84 11.64 4.76
C LEU A 87 5.98 11.84 6.02
N ASN A 88 4.85 11.14 6.16
CA ASN A 88 3.97 11.31 7.32
C ASN A 88 4.55 10.66 8.59
N GLU A 89 5.20 11.46 9.43
CA GLU A 89 5.77 11.01 10.70
C GLU A 89 4.72 10.58 11.74
N ASN A 90 3.46 10.98 11.58
CA ASN A 90 2.37 10.69 12.51
C ASN A 90 1.62 9.38 12.21
N ALA A 91 2.08 8.60 11.23
CA ALA A 91 1.42 7.35 10.83
C ALA A 91 2.41 6.24 10.54
N VAL A 92 2.07 5.01 10.91
CA VAL A 92 2.80 3.82 10.48
C VAL A 92 2.42 3.50 9.04
N THR A 93 3.42 3.34 8.18
CA THR A 93 3.20 3.13 6.75
C THR A 93 3.80 1.80 6.31
N VAL A 94 2.97 0.98 5.66
CA VAL A 94 3.37 -0.23 4.93
C VAL A 94 3.42 0.12 3.45
N LEU A 95 4.58 -0.06 2.83
CA LEU A 95 4.82 0.17 1.41
C LEU A 95 4.97 -1.18 0.73
N ASP A 96 3.99 -1.56 -0.11
CA ASP A 96 4.04 -2.75 -0.94
C ASP A 96 4.77 -2.40 -2.24
N VAL A 97 6.05 -2.77 -2.32
CA VAL A 97 6.89 -2.52 -3.49
C VAL A 97 6.85 -3.77 -4.35
N GLY A 98 6.18 -3.66 -5.50
CA GLY A 98 6.19 -4.71 -6.53
C GLY A 98 7.61 -5.12 -6.86
N GLY A 99 7.82 -6.43 -7.07
CA GLY A 99 9.15 -6.98 -7.31
C GLY A 99 9.14 -7.89 -8.53
N ASP A 100 9.70 -7.36 -9.61
CA ASP A 100 10.54 -8.02 -10.63
C ASP A 100 10.96 -6.92 -11.64
N PRO A 101 12.06 -7.09 -12.42
CA PRO A 101 12.59 -6.08 -13.34
C PRO A 101 11.63 -5.60 -14.43
N VAL A 102 10.47 -6.25 -14.59
CA VAL A 102 9.44 -5.88 -15.56
C VAL A 102 8.69 -4.60 -15.13
N GLY A 103 8.88 -4.12 -13.90
CA GLY A 103 8.24 -2.92 -13.35
C GLY A 103 9.16 -1.97 -12.58
N ALA A 104 10.48 -2.02 -12.78
CA ALA A 104 11.45 -1.08 -12.23
C ALA A 104 11.96 -0.11 -13.30
#